data_AF-J9WI94-F1
#
_entry.id   AF-J9WI94-F1
#
_cell.length_a   1.000
_cell.length_b   1.000
_cell.length_c   1.000
_cell.angle_alpha   90.00
_cell.angle_beta   90.00
_cell.angle_gamma   90.00
#
_symmetry.space_group_name_H-M   'P 1'
#
loop_
_entity.id
_entity.type
_entity.pdbx_description
1 polymer ?
#
loop_
_entity_poly.entity_id
_entity_poly.type
_entity_poly.pdbx_seq_one_letter_code
_entity_poly.pdbx_strand_id
1 'polypeptide(L)' 'MVVQTGFSEWTRDGTLRHPRYLGVRTDKEPGEVVRETH' A
#
# COMPACT_ATOMS: atom_id res chain seq x y z
N MET A 1 -5.66 -11.37 -0.64
CA MET A 1 -5.78 -10.50 -1.83
C MET A 1 -4.90 -9.28 -1.61
N VAL A 2 -4.05 -8.93 -2.57
CA VAL A 2 -3.16 -7.76 -2.51
C VAL A 2 -3.58 -6.74 -3.55
N VAL A 3 -3.50 -5.45 -3.20
CA VAL A 3 -3.75 -4.34 -4.12
C VAL A 3 -2.59 -3.37 -4.07
N GLN A 4 -2.33 -2.72 -5.21
CA GLN A 4 -1.39 -1.62 -5.29
C GLN A 4 -2.14 -0.30 -5.11
N THR A 5 -1.56 0.60 -4.33
CA THR A 5 -2.09 1.93 -4.05
C THR A 5 -0.98 2.96 -4.16
N GLY A 6 -1.27 4.09 -4.80
CA GLY A 6 -0.43 5.28 -4.73
C GLY A 6 -0.90 6.18 -3.60
N PHE A 7 0.00 6.82 -2.87
CA PHE A 7 -0.34 7.76 -1.79
C PHE A 7 0.81 8.74 -1.57
N SER A 8 0.56 9.87 -0.90
CA SER A 8 1.56 10.93 -0.73
C SER A 8 2.48 10.69 0.47
N GLU A 9 1.93 10.24 1.60
CA GLU A 9 2.69 9.96 2.82
C GLU A 9 1.92 9.01 3.75
N TRP A 10 2.67 8.37 4.65
CA TRP A 10 2.09 7.73 5.84
C TRP A 10 1.82 8.80 6.90
N THR A 11 0.61 8.83 7.45
CA THR A 11 0.28 9.72 8.57
C THR A 11 0.90 9.20 9.88
N ARG A 12 0.90 10.05 10.91
CA ARG A 12 1.31 9.65 12.27
C ARG A 12 0.48 8.50 12.83
N ASP A 13 -0.79 8.42 12.43
CA ASP A 13 -1.73 7.40 12.86
C ASP A 13 -1.64 6.11 12.03
N GLY A 14 -0.66 6.01 11.11
CA GLY A 14 -0.41 4.81 10.32
C GLY A 14 -1.36 4.62 9.13
N THR A 15 -1.99 5.69 8.66
CA THR A 15 -2.90 5.67 7.49
C THR A 15 -2.23 6.26 6.24
N LEU A 16 -2.78 5.97 5.07
CA LEU A 16 -2.31 6.52 3.79
C LEU A 16 -2.98 7.86 3.53
N ARG A 17 -2.19 8.92 3.25
CA ARG A 17 -2.74 10.22 2.82
C ARG A 17 -3.04 10.22 1.32
N HIS A 18 -4.28 10.58 0.97
CA HIS A 18 -4.79 10.68 -0.41
C HIS A 18 -4.55 9.40 -1.24
N PRO A 19 -5.02 8.22 -0.76
CA PRO A 19 -4.77 6.96 -1.47
C PRO A 19 -5.55 6.89 -2.78
N ARG A 20 -4.92 6.33 -3.80
CA ARG A 20 -5.52 6.04 -5.11
C ARG A 20 -5.29 4.58 -5.45
N TYR A 21 -6.37 3.89 -5.78
CA TYR A 21 -6.30 2.51 -6.24
C TYR A 21 -5.57 2.41 -7.58
N LEU A 22 -4.60 1.49 -7.68
CA LEU A 22 -3.83 1.27 -8.90
C LEU A 22 -4.09 -0.10 -9.53
N GLY A 23 -4.61 -1.07 -8.78
CA GLY A 23 -4.95 -2.40 -9.30
C GLY A 23 -4.78 -3.52 -8.28
N VAL A 24 -5.25 -4.71 -8.64
CA VAL A 24 -4.96 -5.95 -7.90
C VAL A 24 -3.55 -6.44 -8.27
N ARG A 25 -2.80 -6.92 -7.29
CA ARG A 25 -1.52 -7.61 -7.48
C ARG A 25 -1.73 -9.10 -7.25
N THR A 26 -1.69 -9.88 -8.33
CA THR A 26 -1.80 -11.36 -8.29
C THR A 26 -0.45 -12.05 -8.17
N ASP A 27 0.63 -11.27 -8.32
CA ASP A 27 2.03 -11.69 -8.27
C ASP A 27 2.64 -11.58 -6.86
N LYS A 28 1.84 -11.15 -5.86
CA LYS A 28 2.28 -10.88 -4.49
C LYS A 28 1.38 -11.60 -3.49
N GLU A 29 2.01 -12.26 -2.52
CA GLU A 29 1.30 -12.87 -1.40
C GLU A 29 1.03 -11.84 -0.28
N PRO A 30 -0.11 -11.92 0.44
CA PRO A 30 -0.42 -10.96 1.51
C PRO A 30 0.63 -10.88 2.63
N GLY A 31 1.30 -11.99 2.92
CA GLY A 31 2.34 -12.06 3.95
C GLY A 31 3.64 -11.35 3.58
N GLU A 32 3.84 -11.00 2.30
CA GLU A 32 5.02 -10.29 1.82
C GLU A 32 4.85 -8.76 1.86
N VAL A 33 3.62 -8.28 2.09
CA VAL A 33 3.32 -6.84 2.09
C VAL A 33 3.75 -6.24 3.42
N VAL A 34 4.76 -5.37 3.35
CA VAL A 34 5.27 -4.61 4.51
C VAL A 34 5.19 -3.11 4.24
N ARG A 35 5.26 -2.31 5.30
CA ARG A 35 5.41 -0.85 5.16
C ARG A 35 6.76 -0.57 4.51
N GLU A 36 6.75 -0.07 3.28
CA GLU A 36 7.96 0.32 2.59
C GLU A 36 8.63 1.49 3.34
N THR A 37 9.91 1.29 3.67
CA THR A 37 10.78 2.35 4.17
C THR A 37 11.59 2.87 3.00
N HIS A 38 11.33 4.12 2.60
CA HIS A 38 12.22 4.88 1.73
C HIS A 38 13.37 5.45 2.55
#